data_AF-A0AAD5A8I8-F1
#
_entry.id   AF-A0AAD5A8I8-F1
#
_cell.length_a   1.000
_cell.length_b   1.000
_cell.length_c   1.000
_cell.angle_alpha   90.00
_cell.angle_beta   90.00
_cell.angle_gamma   90.00
#
_symmetry.space_group_name_H-M   'P 1'
#
loop_
_entity.id
_entity.type
_entity.pdbx_description
1 polymer ?
#
loop_
_entity_poly.entity_id
_entity_poly.type
_entity_poly.pdbx_seq_one_letter_code
_entity_poly.pdbx_strand_id
1 'polypeptide(L)'
;GTLLSLTPKLRSDVLEGIAEEIIKYIAYPKDNQFKKVAEALIQTHPCLREKGTRTGCCGWKHYIKVKMMNFRTKLGRAGHPEVTVNSLKNKQIGQEKPAANIKKPRRAEVNFCPNHPRGETNDSLEVERVALLTEVKKKNNETVIKEKMQRTFSYRRQEILQEPMITEVRNRWPALFEIGEVNLEFMRITTVPLISKFIGQLDKYTDALMKVFR
;
A
#
# COMPACT_ATOMS: atom_id res chain seq x y z
N GLY A 1 -23.53 31.94 20.60
CA GLY A 1 -22.61 31.98 19.45
C GLY A 1 -23.39 31.83 18.18
N THR A 2 -23.29 32.79 17.27
CA THR A 2 -24.04 32.85 16.01
C THR A 2 -23.68 31.65 15.14
N LEU A 3 -24.67 30.79 14.88
CA LEU A 3 -24.49 29.57 14.08
C LEU A 3 -24.48 29.93 12.59
N LEU A 4 -23.35 29.67 11.93
CA LEU A 4 -23.23 29.81 10.48
C LEU A 4 -24.06 28.73 9.79
N SER A 5 -25.06 29.14 9.01
CA SER A 5 -25.65 28.27 8.00
C SER A 5 -24.60 28.08 6.90
N LEU A 6 -23.86 26.97 6.94
CA LEU A 6 -22.87 26.66 5.92
C LEU A 6 -23.56 26.50 4.57
N THR A 7 -23.19 27.35 3.62
CA THR A 7 -23.57 27.16 2.22
C THR A 7 -23.01 25.81 1.74
N PRO A 8 -23.71 25.12 0.80
CA PRO A 8 -23.22 23.86 0.25
C PRO A 8 -21.80 23.96 -0.32
N LYS A 9 -21.45 25.11 -0.91
CA LYS A 9 -20.12 25.40 -1.45
C LYS A 9 -19.05 25.43 -0.36
N LEU A 10 -19.26 26.24 0.68
CA LEU A 10 -18.30 26.36 1.79
C LEU A 10 -18.09 25.02 2.50
N ARG A 11 -19.14 24.21 2.67
CA ARG A 11 -19.01 22.86 3.21
C ARG A 11 -18.14 21.97 2.32
N SER A 12 -18.32 22.03 1.01
CA SER A 12 -17.51 21.26 0.05
C SER A 12 -16.04 21.65 0.10
N ASP A 13 -15.73 22.95 0.22
CA ASP A 13 -14.36 23.48 0.25
C ASP A 13 -13.64 23.04 1.53
N VAL A 14 -14.30 23.13 2.69
CA VAL A 14 -13.78 22.60 3.95
C VAL A 14 -13.48 21.10 3.85
N LEU A 15 -14.38 20.33 3.25
CA LEU A 15 -14.18 18.90 3.06
C LEU A 15 -13.04 18.58 2.09
N GLU A 16 -12.84 19.37 1.02
CA GLU A 16 -11.71 19.20 0.09
C GLU A 16 -10.38 19.47 0.82
N GLY A 17 -10.26 20.57 1.56
CA GLY A 17 -9.05 20.88 2.33
C GLY A 17 -8.73 19.81 3.39
N ILE A 18 -9.75 19.28 4.07
CA ILE A 18 -9.56 18.14 5.00
C ILE A 18 -9.06 16.90 4.24
N ALA A 19 -9.60 16.62 3.06
CA ALA A 19 -9.19 15.45 2.28
C ALA A 19 -7.73 15.58 1.78
N GLU A 20 -7.33 16.78 1.35
CA GLU A 20 -5.96 17.14 0.97
C GLU A 20 -4.97 17.00 2.13
N GLU A 21 -5.39 17.30 3.36
CA GLU A 21 -4.52 17.08 4.53
C GLU A 21 -4.46 15.61 4.92
N ILE A 22 -5.58 14.89 4.94
CA ILE A 22 -5.59 13.47 5.31
C ILE A 22 -4.70 12.64 4.37
N ILE A 23 -4.76 12.89 3.06
CA ILE A 23 -4.03 12.09 2.06
C ILE A 23 -2.51 12.15 2.26
N LYS A 24 -1.97 13.27 2.77
CA LYS A 24 -0.53 13.44 3.04
C LYS A 24 -0.03 12.44 4.08
N TYR A 25 -0.91 11.95 4.94
CA TYR A 25 -0.57 10.98 5.99
C TYR A 25 -1.05 9.57 5.65
N ILE A 26 -2.31 9.41 5.20
CA ILE A 26 -2.96 8.10 5.02
C ILE A 26 -4.01 8.13 3.91
N ALA A 27 -3.80 7.35 2.84
CA ALA A 27 -4.78 7.21 1.75
C ALA A 27 -6.07 6.45 2.13
N TYR A 28 -5.97 5.45 3.01
CA TYR A 28 -7.09 4.61 3.46
C TYR A 28 -7.32 4.71 4.98
N PRO A 29 -7.89 5.82 5.48
CA PRO A 29 -8.14 5.96 6.91
C PRO A 29 -9.16 4.93 7.43
N LYS A 30 -8.94 4.46 8.65
CA LYS A 30 -9.88 3.60 9.39
C LYS A 30 -11.00 4.45 10.01
N ASP A 31 -12.08 3.79 10.39
CA ASP A 31 -13.28 4.47 10.92
C ASP A 31 -12.99 5.29 12.20
N ASN A 32 -12.04 4.86 13.04
CA ASN A 32 -11.59 5.59 14.22
C ASN A 32 -10.81 6.88 13.87
N GLN A 33 -10.08 6.90 12.76
CA GLN A 33 -9.30 8.06 12.30
C GLN A 33 -10.26 9.13 11.77
N PHE A 34 -11.29 8.73 11.01
CA PHE A 34 -12.35 9.66 10.61
C PHE A 34 -13.05 10.30 11.81
N LYS A 35 -13.27 9.52 12.88
CA LYS A 35 -13.86 10.05 14.11
C LYS A 35 -12.96 11.12 14.75
N LYS A 36 -11.66 10.83 14.89
CA LYS A 36 -10.68 11.78 15.46
C LYS A 36 -10.57 13.06 14.64
N VAL A 37 -10.57 12.98 13.31
CA VAL A 37 -10.53 14.16 12.45
C VAL A 37 -11.81 15.00 12.63
N ALA A 38 -12.98 14.36 12.68
CA ALA A 38 -14.23 15.07 12.90
C ALA A 38 -14.29 15.73 14.30
N GLU A 39 -13.79 15.06 15.34
CA GLU A 39 -13.68 15.63 16.69
C GLU A 39 -12.75 16.85 16.70
N ALA A 40 -11.57 16.73 16.08
CA ALA A 40 -10.61 17.83 15.95
C ALA A 40 -11.19 19.02 15.16
N LEU A 41 -11.91 18.76 14.06
CA LEU A 41 -12.57 19.81 13.27
C LEU A 41 -13.55 20.63 14.12
N ILE A 42 -14.37 19.96 14.93
CA ILE A 42 -15.35 20.63 15.80
C ILE A 42 -14.66 21.35 16.97
N GLN A 43 -13.60 20.78 17.52
CA GLN A 43 -12.83 21.42 18.59
C GLN A 43 -12.18 22.72 18.11
N THR A 44 -11.58 22.72 16.92
CA THR A 44 -10.94 23.91 16.33
C THR A 44 -11.97 24.92 15.83
N HIS A 45 -13.10 24.43 15.30
CA HIS A 45 -14.16 25.29 14.76
C HIS A 45 -15.53 24.93 15.36
N PRO A 46 -15.82 25.38 16.60
CA PRO A 46 -17.09 25.09 17.27
C PRO A 46 -18.34 25.55 16.50
N CYS A 47 -18.19 26.53 15.61
CA CYS A 47 -19.25 27.02 14.73
C CYS A 47 -19.75 25.99 13.70
N LEU A 48 -18.98 24.92 13.43
CA LEU A 48 -19.34 23.84 12.54
C LEU A 48 -20.17 22.73 13.22
N ARG A 49 -20.40 22.82 14.54
CA ARG A 49 -21.04 21.76 15.32
C ARG A 49 -22.50 21.51 14.90
N GLU A 50 -22.84 20.25 14.63
CA GLU A 50 -24.21 19.85 14.25
C GLU A 50 -25.17 19.83 15.44
N LYS A 51 -26.44 20.22 15.21
CA LYS A 51 -27.51 20.17 16.22
C LYS A 51 -28.00 18.72 16.41
N GLY A 52 -28.37 18.37 17.64
CA GLY A 52 -29.09 17.11 17.93
C GLY A 52 -28.24 15.86 18.16
N THR A 53 -26.90 15.97 18.17
CA THR A 53 -26.02 14.85 18.56
C THR A 53 -25.13 15.24 19.74
N ARG A 54 -24.89 14.29 20.67
CA ARG A 54 -24.12 14.53 21.91
C ARG A 54 -22.72 15.11 21.63
N THR A 55 -22.05 14.66 20.57
CA THR A 55 -20.71 15.12 20.16
C THR A 55 -20.75 16.18 19.05
N GLY A 56 -21.83 16.30 18.27
CA GLY A 56 -21.94 17.28 17.17
C GLY A 56 -21.04 17.04 15.97
N CYS A 57 -20.37 15.88 15.89
CA CYS A 57 -19.35 15.55 14.89
C CYS A 57 -19.72 14.36 13.98
N CYS A 58 -20.87 13.73 14.19
CA CYS A 58 -21.25 12.49 13.51
C CYS A 58 -21.49 12.68 12.01
N GLY A 59 -22.20 13.73 11.59
CA GLY A 59 -22.41 14.03 10.18
C GLY A 59 -21.13 14.48 9.50
N TRP A 60 -20.29 15.28 10.16
CA TRP A 60 -18.94 15.60 9.67
C TRP A 60 -18.08 14.36 9.42
N LYS A 61 -18.06 13.39 10.36
CA LYS A 61 -17.38 12.10 10.14
C LYS A 61 -17.89 11.42 8.86
N HIS A 62 -19.20 11.40 8.66
CA HIS A 62 -19.80 10.81 7.46
C HIS A 62 -19.39 11.57 6.19
N TYR A 63 -19.48 12.90 6.19
CA TYR A 63 -19.11 13.72 5.05
C TYR A 63 -17.63 13.62 4.70
N ILE A 64 -16.74 13.60 5.69
CA ILE A 64 -15.29 13.40 5.49
C ILE A 64 -15.03 12.02 4.88
N LYS A 65 -15.71 10.96 5.37
CA LYS A 65 -15.58 9.60 4.83
C LYS A 65 -16.01 9.51 3.36
N VAL A 66 -17.15 10.12 3.02
CA VAL A 66 -17.65 10.19 1.64
C VAL A 66 -16.71 11.02 0.76
N LYS A 67 -16.27 12.19 1.24
CA LYS A 67 -15.35 13.06 0.51
C LYS A 67 -14.03 12.35 0.22
N MET A 68 -13.44 11.68 1.21
CA MET A 68 -12.21 10.91 1.03
C MET A 68 -12.36 9.78 0.02
N MET A 69 -13.54 9.16 -0.09
CA MET A 69 -13.81 8.17 -1.13
C MET A 69 -13.76 8.79 -2.52
N ASN A 70 -14.43 9.92 -2.72
CA ASN A 70 -14.44 10.65 -4.00
C ASN A 70 -13.06 11.23 -4.34
N PHE A 71 -12.35 11.76 -3.34
CA PHE A 71 -11.03 12.33 -3.47
C PHE A 71 -10.00 11.28 -3.90
N ARG A 72 -10.05 10.07 -3.32
CA ARG A 72 -9.26 8.93 -3.83
C ARG A 72 -9.59 8.63 -5.29
N THR A 73 -10.86 8.57 -5.67
CA THR A 73 -11.22 8.33 -7.09
C THR A 73 -10.65 9.40 -8.01
N LYS A 74 -10.61 10.68 -7.58
CA LYS A 74 -9.98 11.79 -8.30
C LYS A 74 -8.46 11.59 -8.41
N LEU A 75 -7.78 11.25 -7.31
CA LEU A 75 -6.34 10.98 -7.29
C LEU A 75 -5.92 9.79 -8.14
N GLY A 76 -6.72 8.72 -8.15
CA GLY A 76 -6.49 7.57 -9.02
C GLY A 76 -6.61 7.90 -10.51
N ARG A 77 -7.46 8.88 -10.89
CA ARG A 77 -7.52 9.40 -12.27
C ARG A 77 -6.31 10.26 -12.62
N ALA A 78 -5.73 10.93 -11.64
CA ALA A 78 -4.51 11.75 -11.80
C ALA A 78 -3.22 10.93 -11.74
N GLY A 79 -3.29 9.60 -11.61
CA GLY A 79 -2.13 8.71 -11.61
C GLY A 79 -1.40 8.59 -10.27
N HIS A 80 -2.00 9.01 -9.15
CA HIS A 80 -1.35 8.94 -7.84
C HIS A 80 -0.97 7.49 -7.46
N PRO A 81 0.31 7.14 -7.26
CA PRO A 81 0.78 5.75 -7.20
C PRO A 81 0.04 4.89 -6.17
N GLU A 82 -0.16 5.40 -4.96
CA GLU A 82 -0.86 4.70 -3.87
C GLU A 82 -2.33 4.35 -4.16
N VAL A 83 -2.97 5.07 -5.10
CA VAL A 83 -4.39 4.92 -5.43
C VAL A 83 -4.59 4.24 -6.78
N THR A 84 -3.66 4.45 -7.72
CA THR A 84 -3.67 3.83 -9.06
C THR A 84 -3.46 2.31 -8.99
N VAL A 85 -2.60 1.82 -8.08
CA VAL A 85 -2.36 0.37 -7.89
C VAL A 85 -3.63 -0.38 -7.45
N ASN A 86 -4.55 0.30 -6.76
CA ASN A 86 -5.82 -0.26 -6.29
C ASN A 86 -7.02 0.08 -7.19
N SER A 87 -6.79 0.77 -8.30
CA SER A 87 -7.85 1.21 -9.21
C SER A 87 -8.34 0.06 -10.10
N LEU A 88 -9.65 -0.20 -10.06
CA LEU A 88 -10.31 -1.21 -10.90
C LEU A 88 -10.20 -0.95 -12.41
N LYS A 89 -9.70 0.22 -12.83
CA LYS A 89 -9.55 0.60 -14.24
C LYS A 89 -8.40 -0.11 -14.97
N ASN A 90 -7.51 -0.80 -14.25
CA ASN A 90 -6.48 -1.66 -14.83
C ASN A 90 -6.95 -3.11 -15.01
N LYS A 91 -8.24 -3.40 -14.84
CA LYS A 91 -8.81 -4.73 -15.11
C LYS A 91 -9.23 -4.82 -16.58
N GLN A 92 -8.82 -5.91 -17.24
CA GLN A 92 -9.18 -6.22 -18.63
C GLN A 92 -10.69 -6.13 -18.85
N ILE A 93 -11.07 -5.68 -20.05
CA ILE A 93 -12.46 -5.55 -20.51
C ILE A 93 -13.21 -6.88 -20.30
N GLY A 94 -14.30 -6.87 -19.53
CA GLY A 94 -15.15 -8.05 -19.29
C GLY A 94 -15.47 -8.41 -17.83
N GLN A 95 -14.96 -7.69 -16.82
CA GLN A 95 -15.26 -7.95 -15.39
C GLN A 95 -15.99 -6.79 -14.67
N GLU A 96 -17.01 -6.22 -15.31
CA GLU A 96 -17.82 -5.11 -14.77
C GLU A 96 -18.99 -5.62 -13.90
N LYS A 97 -18.72 -6.08 -12.66
CA LYS A 97 -19.81 -6.20 -11.66
C LYS A 97 -19.41 -5.63 -10.29
N PRO A 98 -20.27 -4.79 -9.67
CA PRO A 98 -19.96 -4.05 -8.43
C PRO A 98 -19.84 -4.92 -7.17
N ALA A 99 -20.23 -6.21 -7.22
CA ALA A 99 -20.25 -7.11 -6.07
C ALA A 99 -19.55 -8.47 -6.28
N ALA A 100 -18.84 -8.69 -7.40
CA ALA A 100 -18.17 -9.96 -7.67
C ALA A 100 -16.90 -10.20 -6.81
N ASN A 101 -16.49 -9.22 -6.00
CA ASN A 101 -15.24 -9.21 -5.23
C ASN A 101 -15.40 -9.15 -3.72
N ILE A 102 -16.58 -9.41 -3.14
CA ILE A 102 -16.59 -9.98 -1.77
C ILE A 102 -16.30 -11.48 -1.90
N LYS A 103 -15.12 -11.78 -2.41
CA LYS A 103 -14.52 -13.11 -2.30
C LYS A 103 -13.74 -13.10 -1.00
N LYS A 104 -14.09 -14.02 -0.10
CA LYS A 104 -13.20 -14.50 0.97
C LYS A 104 -11.77 -14.63 0.42
N PRO A 105 -10.72 -14.32 1.20
CA PRO A 105 -9.35 -14.22 0.70
C PRO A 105 -8.96 -15.56 0.06
N ARG A 106 -8.98 -15.60 -1.28
CA ARG A 106 -8.55 -16.76 -2.06
C ARG A 106 -7.90 -16.27 -3.34
N ARG A 107 -6.58 -16.54 -3.38
CA ARG A 107 -5.58 -16.37 -4.44
C ARG A 107 -4.88 -15.00 -4.46
N ALA A 108 -3.71 -15.03 -3.82
CA ALA A 108 -2.49 -14.28 -4.15
C ALA A 108 -2.60 -12.75 -4.08
N GLU A 109 -2.13 -12.22 -2.96
CA GLU A 109 -1.63 -10.84 -2.82
C GLU A 109 -0.42 -10.63 -3.74
N VAL A 110 -0.60 -10.63 -5.05
CA VAL A 110 0.50 -10.38 -6.00
C VAL A 110 0.94 -8.91 -5.95
N ASN A 111 0.10 -8.01 -5.43
CA ASN A 111 0.36 -6.56 -5.40
C ASN A 111 0.63 -5.99 -4.01
N PHE A 112 1.07 -6.82 -3.04
CA PHE A 112 1.49 -6.28 -1.75
C PHE A 112 2.66 -5.30 -1.94
N CYS A 113 2.46 -4.06 -1.51
CA CYS A 113 3.45 -2.98 -1.55
C CYS A 113 3.34 -2.17 -0.25
N PRO A 114 4.29 -2.31 0.69
CA PRO A 114 4.27 -1.54 1.92
C PRO A 114 4.74 -0.09 1.68
N ASN A 115 4.28 0.82 2.54
CA ASN A 115 4.80 2.18 2.59
C ASN A 115 6.27 2.20 3.02
N HIS A 116 6.98 3.27 2.68
CA HIS A 116 8.34 3.48 3.16
C HIS A 116 8.39 3.55 4.70
N PRO A 117 9.50 3.11 5.32
CA PRO A 117 9.73 3.35 6.73
C PRO A 117 9.65 4.84 7.08
N ARG A 118 9.26 5.16 8.31
CA ARG A 118 9.12 6.55 8.75
C ARG A 118 10.45 7.29 8.58
N GLY A 119 10.42 8.41 7.86
CA GLY A 119 11.59 9.27 7.61
C GLY A 119 12.38 8.90 6.35
N GLU A 120 12.01 7.83 5.65
CA GLU A 120 12.62 7.46 4.36
C GLU A 120 11.85 8.09 3.20
N THR A 121 12.59 8.52 2.17
CA THR A 121 12.09 9.01 0.90
C THR A 121 12.61 8.14 -0.24
N ASN A 122 12.10 8.33 -1.45
CA ASN A 122 12.68 7.66 -2.62
C ASN A 122 14.17 7.98 -2.79
N ASP A 123 14.57 9.23 -2.53
CA ASP A 123 15.96 9.66 -2.66
C ASP A 123 16.86 8.98 -1.63
N SER A 124 16.42 8.86 -0.36
CA SER A 124 17.22 8.17 0.66
C SER A 124 17.34 6.67 0.39
N LEU A 125 16.26 6.04 -0.11
CA LEU A 125 16.26 4.63 -0.48
C LEU A 125 17.05 4.35 -1.76
N GLU A 126 17.12 5.30 -2.69
CA GLU A 126 17.99 5.22 -3.87
C GLU A 126 19.47 5.26 -3.47
N VAL A 127 19.85 6.09 -2.48
CA VAL A 127 21.22 6.08 -1.92
C VAL A 127 21.56 4.70 -1.33
N GLU A 128 20.64 4.09 -0.58
CA GLU A 128 20.83 2.74 -0.04
C GLU A 128 20.93 1.67 -1.15
N ARG A 129 20.13 1.80 -2.22
CA ARG A 129 20.21 0.92 -3.40
C ARG A 129 21.54 1.05 -4.13
N VAL A 130 22.04 2.28 -4.32
CA VAL A 130 23.36 2.51 -4.94
C VAL A 130 24.46 1.86 -4.10
N ALA A 131 24.42 2.02 -2.77
CA ALA A 131 25.35 1.37 -1.87
C ALA A 131 25.32 -0.16 -2.01
N LEU A 132 24.12 -0.76 -2.12
CA LEU A 132 23.93 -2.19 -2.31
C LEU A 132 24.69 -2.75 -3.53
N LEU A 133 24.81 -1.99 -4.63
CA LEU A 133 25.57 -2.42 -5.81
C LEU A 133 27.06 -2.70 -5.52
N THR A 134 27.62 -2.01 -4.53
CA THR A 134 29.00 -2.25 -4.08
C THR A 134 29.07 -3.37 -3.06
N GLU A 135 28.07 -3.49 -2.17
CA GLU A 135 28.04 -4.52 -1.13
C GLU A 135 27.95 -5.93 -1.70
N VAL A 136 27.15 -6.13 -2.75
CA VAL A 136 26.99 -7.42 -3.46
C VAL A 136 28.30 -7.92 -4.08
N LYS A 137 29.26 -7.03 -4.36
CA LYS A 137 30.56 -7.41 -4.94
C LYS A 137 31.60 -7.82 -3.89
N LYS A 138 31.33 -7.58 -2.60
CA LYS A 138 32.26 -7.87 -1.51
C LYS A 138 32.07 -9.30 -1.03
N LYS A 139 33.15 -9.95 -0.59
CA LYS A 139 33.10 -11.28 0.02
C LYS A 139 32.56 -11.18 1.45
N ASN A 140 31.77 -12.16 1.88
CA ASN A 140 31.24 -12.30 3.26
C ASN A 140 30.38 -11.12 3.75
N ASN A 141 29.59 -10.51 2.85
CA ASN A 141 28.76 -9.34 3.17
C ASN A 141 27.26 -9.65 3.25
N GLU A 142 26.89 -10.92 3.46
CA GLU A 142 25.51 -11.40 3.41
C GLU A 142 24.62 -10.67 4.45
N THR A 143 25.14 -10.38 5.64
CA THR A 143 24.38 -9.68 6.68
C THR A 143 24.05 -8.24 6.28
N VAL A 144 25.02 -7.52 5.71
CA VAL A 144 24.83 -6.13 5.25
C VAL A 144 23.86 -6.09 4.06
N ILE A 145 23.99 -7.04 3.13
CA ILE A 145 23.06 -7.20 2.00
C ILE A 145 21.64 -7.40 2.51
N LYS A 146 21.43 -8.32 3.47
CA LYS A 146 20.11 -8.61 4.07
C LYS A 146 19.48 -7.36 4.69
N GLU A 147 20.23 -6.61 5.48
CA GLU A 147 19.77 -5.38 6.12
C GLU A 147 19.38 -4.31 5.10
N LYS A 148 20.23 -4.08 4.10
CA LYS A 148 19.96 -3.12 3.01
C LYS A 148 18.76 -3.56 2.17
N MET A 149 18.65 -4.84 1.85
CA MET A 149 17.52 -5.40 1.12
C MET A 149 16.21 -5.29 1.90
N GLN A 150 16.25 -5.44 3.22
CA GLN A 150 15.09 -5.20 4.08
C GLN A 150 14.69 -3.73 4.11
N ARG A 151 15.65 -2.81 4.30
CA ARG A 151 15.39 -1.36 4.34
C ARG A 151 14.81 -0.85 3.03
N THR A 152 15.28 -1.37 1.90
CA THR A 152 14.87 -0.96 0.56
C THR A 152 13.66 -1.71 0.01
N PHE A 153 13.06 -2.64 0.78
CA PHE A 153 11.97 -3.50 0.31
C PHE A 153 10.80 -2.72 -0.31
N SER A 154 10.30 -1.69 0.37
CA SER A 154 9.19 -0.87 -0.13
C SER A 154 9.50 -0.19 -1.48
N TYR A 155 10.73 0.32 -1.64
CA TYR A 155 11.14 1.03 -2.85
C TYR A 155 11.33 0.06 -4.02
N ARG A 156 12.05 -1.04 -3.78
CA ARG A 156 12.19 -2.13 -4.75
C ARG A 156 10.84 -2.69 -5.20
N ARG A 157 9.90 -2.86 -4.27
CA ARG A 157 8.57 -3.38 -4.60
C ARG A 157 7.79 -2.43 -5.49
N GLN A 158 7.86 -1.12 -5.25
CA GLN A 158 7.26 -0.12 -6.12
C GLN A 158 7.82 -0.20 -7.54
N GLU A 159 9.13 -0.39 -7.71
CA GLU A 159 9.77 -0.54 -9.01
C GLU A 159 9.35 -1.83 -9.73
N ILE A 160 9.38 -2.97 -9.03
CA ILE A 160 9.01 -4.27 -9.62
C ILE A 160 7.53 -4.28 -10.06
N LEU A 161 6.67 -3.57 -9.34
CA LEU A 161 5.25 -3.43 -9.70
C LEU A 161 5.02 -2.58 -10.95
N GLN A 162 6.03 -1.86 -11.45
CA GLN A 162 5.97 -1.23 -12.78
C GLN A 162 6.25 -2.21 -13.93
N GLU A 163 6.46 -3.49 -13.61
CA GLU A 163 6.76 -4.56 -14.56
C GLU A 163 7.94 -4.24 -15.51
N PRO A 164 9.10 -3.77 -14.99
CA PRO A 164 10.29 -3.49 -15.81
C PRO A 164 10.85 -4.76 -16.44
N MET A 165 11.72 -4.61 -17.44
CA MET A 165 12.40 -5.76 -18.03
C MET A 165 13.27 -6.47 -16.99
N ILE A 166 13.35 -7.80 -17.06
CA ILE A 166 14.14 -8.59 -16.10
C ILE A 166 15.62 -8.18 -16.07
N THR A 167 16.15 -7.70 -17.19
CA THR A 167 17.50 -7.14 -17.32
C THR A 167 17.68 -5.88 -16.49
N GLU A 168 16.68 -4.99 -16.46
CA GLU A 168 16.67 -3.78 -15.64
C GLU A 168 16.60 -4.13 -14.16
N VAL A 169 15.73 -5.08 -13.78
CA VAL A 169 15.63 -5.58 -12.40
C VAL A 169 16.98 -6.14 -11.95
N ARG A 170 17.63 -6.94 -12.78
CA ARG A 170 18.94 -7.52 -12.48
C ARG A 170 20.02 -6.46 -12.29
N ASN A 171 20.01 -5.42 -13.11
CA ASN A 171 20.99 -4.34 -13.02
C ASN A 171 20.75 -3.46 -11.79
N ARG A 172 19.49 -3.14 -11.47
CA ARG A 172 19.14 -2.28 -10.31
C ARG A 172 19.22 -3.02 -8.98
N TRP A 173 18.84 -4.30 -8.95
CA TRP A 173 18.72 -5.14 -7.75
C TRP A 173 19.44 -6.48 -7.91
N PRO A 174 20.77 -6.49 -8.09
CA PRO A 174 21.52 -7.73 -8.33
C PRO A 174 21.38 -8.75 -7.20
N ALA A 175 21.23 -8.28 -5.96
CA ALA A 175 20.99 -9.14 -4.80
C ALA A 175 19.72 -10.00 -4.94
N LEU A 176 18.68 -9.57 -5.67
CA LEU A 176 17.51 -10.41 -5.95
C LEU A 176 17.82 -11.66 -6.77
N PHE A 177 19.03 -11.79 -7.31
CA PHE A 177 19.46 -12.97 -8.07
C PHE A 177 20.37 -13.87 -7.24
N GLU A 178 20.50 -13.59 -5.94
CA GLU A 178 21.12 -14.48 -4.95
C GLU A 178 20.05 -15.32 -4.27
N ILE A 179 20.29 -16.63 -4.12
CA ILE A 179 19.31 -17.59 -3.57
C ILE A 179 18.82 -17.17 -2.19
N GLY A 180 19.72 -16.66 -1.33
CA GLY A 180 19.39 -16.22 0.02
C GLY A 180 18.38 -15.06 0.02
N GLU A 181 18.60 -14.06 -0.83
CA GLU A 181 17.72 -12.91 -0.91
C GLU A 181 16.43 -13.21 -1.66
N VAL A 182 16.41 -14.09 -2.67
CA VAL A 182 15.15 -14.55 -3.29
C VAL A 182 14.23 -15.17 -2.24
N ASN A 183 14.77 -16.02 -1.37
CA ASN A 183 14.01 -16.65 -0.29
C ASN A 183 13.47 -15.62 0.70
N LEU A 184 14.30 -14.65 1.10
CA LEU A 184 13.88 -13.58 2.00
C LEU A 184 12.85 -12.65 1.35
N GLU A 185 13.00 -12.33 0.06
CA GLU A 185 12.06 -11.50 -0.68
C GLU A 185 10.70 -12.19 -0.79
N PHE A 186 10.69 -13.47 -1.12
CA PHE A 186 9.47 -14.27 -1.12
C PHE A 186 8.80 -14.26 0.26
N MET A 187 9.57 -14.40 1.35
CA MET A 187 9.06 -14.33 2.71
C MET A 187 8.50 -12.93 3.03
N ARG A 188 9.16 -11.84 2.61
CA ARG A 188 8.67 -10.46 2.81
C ARG A 188 7.33 -10.23 2.11
N ILE A 189 7.11 -10.84 0.94
CA ILE A 189 5.87 -10.70 0.15
C ILE A 189 4.76 -11.59 0.69
N THR A 190 5.07 -12.86 0.96
CA THR A 190 4.06 -13.90 1.20
C THR A 190 3.89 -14.26 2.67
N THR A 191 4.81 -13.84 3.53
CA THR A 191 4.97 -14.28 4.93
C THR A 191 5.24 -15.78 5.10
N VAL A 192 5.56 -16.49 4.00
CA VAL A 192 5.81 -17.93 3.98
C VAL A 192 7.31 -18.20 3.73
N PRO A 193 7.95 -19.11 4.48
CA PRO A 193 9.33 -19.52 4.19
C PRO A 193 9.39 -20.34 2.90
N LEU A 194 9.97 -19.78 1.82
CA LEU A 194 9.94 -20.38 0.48
C LEU A 194 10.50 -21.81 0.48
N ILE A 195 11.75 -21.97 0.92
CA ILE A 195 12.48 -23.24 0.81
C ILE A 195 11.81 -24.33 1.65
N SER A 196 11.54 -24.06 2.93
CA SER A 196 10.89 -25.03 3.82
C SER A 196 9.51 -25.43 3.32
N LYS A 197 8.71 -24.44 2.85
CA LYS A 197 7.39 -24.73 2.30
C LYS A 197 7.47 -25.53 1.02
N PHE A 198 8.38 -25.18 0.12
CA PHE A 198 8.58 -25.85 -1.16
C PHE A 198 8.97 -27.31 -0.96
N ILE A 199 10.02 -27.58 -0.18
CA ILE A 199 10.48 -28.95 0.12
C ILE A 199 9.36 -29.76 0.79
N GLY A 200 8.68 -29.20 1.81
CA GLY A 200 7.59 -29.92 2.47
C GLY A 200 6.37 -30.17 1.57
N GLN A 201 6.12 -29.35 0.53
CA GLN A 201 5.12 -29.67 -0.48
C GLN A 201 5.63 -30.72 -1.46
N LEU A 202 6.90 -30.64 -1.87
CA LEU A 202 7.50 -31.63 -2.76
C LEU A 202 7.38 -33.02 -2.13
N ASP A 203 7.88 -33.20 -0.91
CA ASP A 203 7.82 -34.47 -0.16
C ASP A 203 6.40 -35.04 -0.09
N LYS A 204 5.41 -34.18 0.19
CA LYS A 204 4.00 -34.56 0.27
C LYS A 204 3.45 -35.10 -1.06
N TYR A 205 3.91 -34.58 -2.20
CA TYR A 205 3.35 -34.89 -3.50
C TYR A 205 4.23 -35.79 -4.37
N THR A 206 5.46 -36.09 -3.95
CA THR A 206 6.42 -36.92 -4.69
C THR A 206 5.82 -38.25 -5.15
N ASP A 207 5.18 -39.01 -4.25
CA ASP A 207 4.61 -40.32 -4.61
C ASP A 207 3.51 -40.23 -5.67
N ALA A 208 2.70 -39.18 -5.63
CA ALA A 208 1.66 -38.94 -6.62
C ALA A 208 2.25 -38.52 -7.96
N LEU A 209 3.27 -37.64 -7.95
CA LEU A 209 3.98 -37.20 -9.15
C LEU A 209 4.67 -38.39 -9.84
N MET A 210 5.36 -39.24 -9.08
CA MET A 210 6.05 -40.42 -9.62
C MET A 210 5.11 -41.43 -10.30
N LYS A 211 3.83 -41.48 -9.89
CA LYS A 211 2.83 -42.32 -10.56
C LYS A 211 2.33 -41.75 -11.89
N VAL A 212 2.39 -40.42 -12.06
CA VAL A 212 1.95 -39.73 -13.30
C VAL A 212 3.05 -39.75 -14.37
N PHE A 213 4.32 -39.78 -13.96
CA PHE A 213 5.47 -39.84 -14.88
C PHE A 213 5.95 -41.26 -15.21
N ARG A 214 5.20 -42.28 -14.78
CA ARG A 214 5.36 -43.68 -15.23
C ARG A 214 4.38 -43.97 -16.35
#